data_AF-A0A182SWM6-F1
#
_entry.id   AF-A0A182SWM6-F1
#
_cell.length_a   1.000
_cell.length_b   1.000
_cell.length_c   1.000
_cell.angle_alpha   90.00
_cell.angle_beta   90.00
_cell.angle_gamma   90.00
#
_symmetry.space_group_name_H-M   'P 1'
#
loop_
_entity.id
_entity.type
_entity.pdbx_description
1 polymer ?
#
loop_
_entity_poly.entity_id
_entity_poly.type
_entity_poly.pdbx_seq_one_letter_code
_entity_poly.pdbx_strand_id
1 'polypeptide(L)'
;LDGNAPDLVAECNAFEEKIKAAGGIELFIGGIGPDGHIAFNEPGSSLASRTRVKTLAQDTLEANARFFGNDISKVPKQALTVGVATVMDAREVMIMILGSHKAFALYKAIEEGVNHMWTVSAFQQHPHTIMICDEDATLELRVKTVKYFKALSNVHHKLIEEDSADVRKLK
;
A
#
# COMPACT_ATOMS: atom_id res chain seq x y z
N LEU A 1 -5.29 2.68 15.56
CA LEU A 1 -5.65 4.08 15.26
C LEU A 1 -7.13 4.24 15.53
N ASP A 2 -7.45 4.99 16.58
CA ASP A 2 -8.81 5.43 16.88
C ASP A 2 -9.10 6.79 16.23
N GLY A 3 -9.92 6.80 15.18
CA GLY A 3 -10.31 8.03 14.48
C GLY A 3 -11.22 8.98 15.28
N ASN A 4 -11.73 8.55 16.44
CA ASN A 4 -12.56 9.36 17.32
C ASN A 4 -11.80 9.87 18.56
N ALA A 5 -10.48 9.67 18.62
CA ALA A 5 -9.68 10.11 19.74
C ALA A 5 -9.76 11.65 19.93
N PRO A 6 -9.83 12.15 21.17
CA PRO A 6 -9.94 13.59 21.44
C PRO A 6 -8.68 14.36 21.02
N ASP A 7 -7.52 13.71 21.08
CA ASP A 7 -6.25 14.22 20.54
C ASP A 7 -5.71 13.25 19.49
N LEU A 8 -5.95 13.59 18.23
CA LEU A 8 -5.55 12.78 17.10
C LEU A 8 -4.03 12.70 16.92
N VAL A 9 -3.28 13.73 17.31
CA VAL A 9 -1.82 13.73 17.21
C VAL A 9 -1.22 12.79 18.25
N ALA A 10 -1.74 12.86 19.49
CA ALA A 10 -1.36 11.92 20.54
C ALA A 10 -1.68 10.47 20.16
N GLU A 11 -2.84 10.21 19.55
CA GLU A 11 -3.19 8.86 19.06
C GLU A 11 -2.23 8.37 17.96
N CYS A 12 -1.85 9.24 17.01
CA CYS A 12 -0.85 8.89 16.00
C CYS A 12 0.51 8.53 16.62
N ASN A 13 1.00 9.33 17.57
CA ASN A 13 2.26 9.07 18.27
C ASN A 13 2.19 7.77 19.10
N ALA A 14 1.08 7.56 19.82
CA ALA A 14 0.86 6.34 20.60
C ALA A 14 0.82 5.09 19.72
N PHE A 15 0.32 5.20 18.48
CA PHE A 15 0.31 4.09 17.53
C PHE A 15 1.73 3.72 17.06
N GLU A 16 2.59 4.70 16.80
CA GLU A 16 4.00 4.47 16.47
C GLU A 16 4.76 3.79 17.62
N GLU A 17 4.52 4.24 18.86
CA GLU A 17 5.13 3.60 20.03
C GLU A 17 4.64 2.16 20.23
N LYS A 18 3.37 1.86 19.91
CA LYS A 18 2.86 0.47 19.93
C LYS A 18 3.57 -0.40 18.90
N ILE A 19 3.79 0.09 17.68
CA ILE A 19 4.56 -0.63 16.64
C ILE A 19 5.98 -0.91 17.14
N LYS A 20 6.64 0.11 17.69
CA LYS A 20 8.00 -0.02 18.22
C LYS A 20 8.08 -1.00 19.39
N ALA A 21 7.13 -0.93 20.33
CA ALA A 21 7.06 -1.82 21.47
C ALA A 21 6.80 -3.29 21.07
N ALA A 22 6.13 -3.51 19.94
CA ALA A 22 5.93 -4.83 19.35
C ALA A 22 7.17 -5.37 18.61
N GLY A 23 8.24 -4.57 18.46
CA GLY A 23 9.47 -4.95 17.75
C GLY A 23 9.47 -4.61 16.25
N GLY A 24 8.55 -3.75 15.81
CA GLY A 24 8.37 -3.39 14.40
C GLY A 24 7.32 -4.26 13.69
N ILE A 25 7.16 -4.03 12.40
CA ILE A 25 6.22 -4.77 11.55
C ILE A 25 7.00 -5.82 10.77
N GLU A 26 6.65 -7.09 10.93
CA GLU A 26 7.26 -8.18 10.17
C GLU A 26 6.83 -8.12 8.70
N LEU A 27 5.51 -8.11 8.47
CA LEU A 27 4.91 -8.03 7.14
C LEU A 27 3.83 -6.96 7.14
N PHE A 28 3.96 -5.97 6.26
CA PHE A 28 2.91 -4.99 5.98
C PHE A 28 2.19 -5.36 4.69
N ILE A 29 0.88 -5.61 4.75
CA ILE A 29 0.05 -5.86 3.57
C ILE A 29 -0.74 -4.60 3.25
N GLY A 30 -0.62 -4.13 2.01
CA GLY A 30 -1.31 -2.95 1.51
C GLY A 30 -1.87 -3.14 0.10
N GLY A 31 -2.51 -2.09 -0.38
CA GLY A 31 -2.91 -1.95 -1.79
C GLY A 31 -2.46 -0.60 -2.33
N ILE A 32 -2.76 -0.37 -3.60
CA ILE A 32 -2.46 0.88 -4.31
C ILE A 32 -3.75 1.59 -4.72
N GLY A 33 -3.84 2.90 -4.49
CA GLY A 33 -4.90 3.76 -5.04
C GLY A 33 -4.75 3.97 -6.56
N PRO A 34 -5.80 4.38 -7.30
CA PRO A 34 -5.67 4.73 -8.73
C PRO A 34 -4.67 5.86 -9.02
N ASP A 35 -4.38 6.68 -8.02
CA ASP A 35 -3.41 7.77 -7.97
C ASP A 35 -2.03 7.33 -7.40
N GLY A 36 -1.85 6.03 -7.11
CA GLY A 36 -0.61 5.49 -6.58
C GLY A 36 -0.38 5.67 -5.08
N HIS A 37 -1.40 6.04 -4.29
CA HIS A 37 -1.22 6.17 -2.85
C HIS A 37 -1.06 4.82 -2.13
N ILE A 38 -0.24 4.80 -1.08
CA ILE A 38 -0.23 3.76 -0.04
C ILE A 38 -0.97 4.26 1.20
N ALA A 39 -1.86 3.45 1.77
CA ALA A 39 -2.77 3.87 2.86
C ALA A 39 -3.54 5.14 2.46
N PHE A 40 -3.49 6.23 3.24
CA PHE A 40 -4.01 7.54 2.83
C PHE A 40 -2.87 8.54 2.59
N ASN A 41 -1.70 8.06 2.15
CA ASN A 41 -0.59 8.93 1.75
C ASN A 41 -0.83 9.45 0.33
N GLU A 42 -1.78 10.38 0.23
CA GLU A 42 -2.20 11.08 -0.98
C GLU A 42 -1.01 11.70 -1.73
N PRO A 43 -1.14 11.98 -3.05
CA PRO A 43 -0.12 12.66 -3.84
C PRO A 43 0.42 13.92 -3.16
N GLY A 44 1.75 14.05 -3.12
CA GLY A 44 2.46 15.12 -2.43
C GLY A 44 2.82 14.80 -0.97
N SER A 45 2.39 13.66 -0.43
CA SER A 45 2.79 13.20 0.91
C SER A 45 4.30 12.94 0.99
N SER A 46 4.95 13.42 2.05
CA SER A 46 6.37 13.15 2.28
C SER A 46 6.65 11.64 2.29
N LEU A 47 7.67 11.20 1.56
CA LEU A 47 8.12 9.80 1.57
C LEU A 47 8.77 9.42 2.92
N ALA A 48 9.19 10.41 3.72
CA ALA A 48 9.68 10.23 5.09
C ALA A 48 8.59 10.39 6.15
N SER A 49 7.31 10.42 5.75
CA SER A 49 6.20 10.69 6.69
C SER A 49 6.01 9.59 7.72
N ARG A 50 5.60 9.98 8.93
CA ARG A 50 5.10 9.10 10.00
C ARG A 50 3.57 9.11 10.05
N THR A 51 3.03 8.30 10.95
CA THR A 51 1.61 8.24 11.27
C THR A 51 1.08 9.63 11.62
N ARG A 52 -0.01 10.05 10.96
CA ARG A 52 -0.54 11.42 11.08
C ARG A 52 -2.01 11.50 10.67
N VAL A 53 -2.62 12.63 10.99
CA VAL A 53 -3.88 13.07 10.38
C VAL A 53 -3.62 13.49 8.94
N LYS A 54 -4.46 13.03 8.01
CA LYS A 54 -4.43 13.46 6.62
C LYS A 54 -5.81 13.88 6.14
N THR A 55 -5.86 15.03 5.50
CA THR A 55 -7.04 15.48 4.74
C THR A 55 -7.12 14.68 3.44
N LEU A 56 -8.28 14.09 3.18
CA LEU A 56 -8.52 13.29 1.99
C LEU A 56 -8.59 14.19 0.74
N ALA A 57 -8.03 13.70 -0.37
CA ALA A 57 -8.16 14.37 -1.67
C ALA A 57 -9.59 14.27 -2.21
N GLN A 58 -9.95 15.15 -3.14
CA GLN A 58 -11.28 15.16 -3.77
C GLN A 58 -11.60 13.80 -4.42
N ASP A 59 -10.65 13.24 -5.17
CA ASP A 59 -10.78 11.93 -5.82
C ASP A 59 -11.05 10.80 -4.80
N THR A 60 -10.41 10.86 -3.63
CA THR A 60 -10.62 9.90 -2.53
C THR A 60 -12.01 10.05 -1.90
N LEU A 61 -12.52 11.28 -1.77
CA LEU A 61 -13.89 11.52 -1.31
C LEU A 61 -14.92 10.96 -2.29
N GLU A 62 -14.72 11.18 -3.60
CA GLU A 62 -15.59 10.68 -4.66
C GLU A 62 -15.59 9.15 -4.73
N ALA A 63 -14.41 8.52 -4.68
CA ALA A 63 -14.27 7.07 -4.68
C ALA A 63 -14.94 6.41 -3.47
N ASN A 64 -14.96 7.09 -2.32
CA ASN A 64 -15.56 6.59 -1.08
C ASN A 64 -17.03 6.95 -0.92
N ALA A 65 -17.58 7.92 -1.66
CA ALA A 65 -18.98 8.33 -1.57
C ALA A 65 -19.96 7.15 -1.73
N ARG A 66 -19.59 6.13 -2.52
CA ARG A 66 -20.36 4.88 -2.67
C ARG A 66 -20.66 4.16 -1.34
N PHE A 67 -19.81 4.32 -0.33
CA PHE A 67 -20.00 3.74 1.01
C PHE A 67 -20.87 4.62 1.91
N PHE A 68 -21.15 5.86 1.51
CA PHE A 68 -21.92 6.85 2.26
C PHE A 68 -23.23 7.23 1.55
N GLY A 69 -23.82 6.28 0.83
CA GLY A 69 -25.08 6.48 0.11
C GLY A 69 -24.95 7.36 -1.14
N ASN A 70 -23.79 7.36 -1.78
CA ASN A 70 -23.44 8.23 -2.91
C ASN A 70 -23.50 9.73 -2.58
N ASP A 71 -23.35 10.09 -1.30
CA ASP A 71 -23.35 11.47 -0.81
C ASP A 71 -21.95 11.85 -0.28
N ILE A 72 -21.24 12.64 -1.08
CA ILE A 72 -19.87 13.09 -0.76
C ILE A 72 -19.81 13.93 0.52
N SER A 73 -20.90 14.61 0.89
CA SER A 73 -20.93 15.47 2.08
C SER A 73 -20.85 14.69 3.39
N LYS A 74 -21.19 13.40 3.34
CA LYS A 74 -21.15 12.47 4.49
C LYS A 74 -19.81 11.75 4.64
N VAL A 75 -18.93 11.85 3.65
CA VAL A 75 -17.61 11.23 3.71
C VAL A 75 -16.73 12.03 4.67
N PRO A 76 -16.08 11.39 5.67
CA PRO A 76 -15.13 12.06 6.54
C PRO A 76 -14.03 12.76 5.74
N LYS A 77 -13.80 14.04 6.00
CA LYS A 77 -12.80 14.84 5.26
C LYS A 77 -11.35 14.54 5.66
N GLN A 78 -11.16 13.85 6.78
CA GLN A 78 -9.87 13.52 7.34
C GLN A 78 -9.84 12.04 7.75
N ALA A 79 -8.66 11.45 7.68
CA ALA A 79 -8.37 10.11 8.18
C ALA A 79 -7.07 10.11 8.98
N LEU A 80 -6.97 9.18 9.93
CA LEU A 80 -5.67 8.81 10.50
C LEU A 80 -5.03 7.78 9.58
N THR A 81 -3.74 7.95 9.31
CA THR A 81 -3.02 7.06 8.40
C THR A 81 -1.60 6.83 8.87
N VAL A 82 -1.09 5.62 8.67
CA VAL A 82 0.35 5.34 8.79
C VAL A 82 1.11 6.13 7.72
N GLY A 83 2.32 6.57 8.05
CA GLY A 83 3.15 7.28 7.10
C GLY A 83 3.86 6.35 6.12
N VAL A 84 4.39 6.91 5.04
CA VAL A 84 5.19 6.14 4.06
C VAL A 84 6.41 5.51 4.75
N ALA A 85 7.12 6.27 5.59
CA ALA A 85 8.27 5.74 6.33
C ALA A 85 7.85 4.68 7.36
N THR A 86 6.66 4.82 7.97
CA THR A 86 6.12 3.80 8.88
C THR A 86 5.94 2.45 8.17
N VAL A 87 5.51 2.46 6.90
CA VAL A 87 5.40 1.23 6.09
C VAL A 87 6.78 0.75 5.61
N MET A 88 7.66 1.67 5.23
CA MET A 88 9.04 1.35 4.83
C MET A 88 9.87 0.71 5.96
N ASP A 89 9.53 0.98 7.23
CA ASP A 89 10.16 0.35 8.40
C ASP A 89 9.76 -1.13 8.60
N ALA A 90 8.74 -1.62 7.88
CA ALA A 90 8.40 -3.04 7.91
C ALA A 90 9.54 -3.87 7.32
N ARG A 91 9.75 -5.09 7.84
CA ARG A 91 10.77 -6.00 7.28
C ARG A 91 10.41 -6.44 5.87
N GLU A 92 9.13 -6.70 5.64
CA GLU A 92 8.56 -7.03 4.33
C GLU A 92 7.31 -6.21 4.05
N VAL A 93 7.16 -5.82 2.78
CA VAL A 93 5.96 -5.12 2.29
C VAL A 93 5.35 -5.91 1.13
N MET A 94 4.05 -6.21 1.23
CA MET A 94 3.29 -6.85 0.17
C MET A 94 2.19 -5.92 -0.33
N ILE A 95 2.20 -5.60 -1.62
CA ILE A 95 1.21 -4.72 -2.26
C ILE A 95 0.34 -5.52 -3.22
N MET A 96 -0.98 -5.53 -2.97
CA MET A 96 -1.97 -6.15 -3.83
C MET A 96 -2.57 -5.15 -4.82
N ILE A 97 -2.59 -5.51 -6.11
CA ILE A 97 -2.97 -4.62 -7.20
C ILE A 97 -3.88 -5.37 -8.18
N LEU A 98 -5.18 -5.07 -8.15
CA LEU A 98 -6.17 -5.83 -8.92
C LEU A 98 -7.01 -4.90 -9.80
N GLY A 99 -7.18 -5.30 -11.07
CA GLY A 99 -8.02 -4.66 -12.06
C GLY A 99 -7.33 -3.56 -12.87
N SER A 100 -7.85 -3.33 -14.08
CA SER A 100 -7.31 -2.39 -15.07
C SER A 100 -7.24 -0.94 -14.59
N HIS A 101 -8.19 -0.53 -13.75
CA HIS A 101 -8.23 0.80 -13.12
C HIS A 101 -7.01 1.12 -12.22
N LYS A 102 -6.12 0.14 -11.97
CA LYS A 102 -4.87 0.32 -11.23
C LYS A 102 -3.61 0.24 -12.11
N ALA A 103 -3.76 -0.07 -13.39
CA ALA A 103 -2.61 -0.33 -14.27
C ALA A 103 -1.68 0.87 -14.41
N PHE A 104 -2.24 2.07 -14.55
CA PHE A 104 -1.45 3.30 -14.63
C PHE A 104 -0.68 3.60 -13.34
N ALA A 105 -1.32 3.37 -12.18
CA ALA A 105 -0.66 3.54 -10.88
C ALA A 105 0.50 2.55 -10.70
N LEU A 106 0.32 1.29 -11.12
CA LEU A 106 1.38 0.28 -11.10
C LEU A 106 2.55 0.70 -12.00
N TYR A 107 2.27 1.13 -13.24
CA TYR A 107 3.28 1.68 -14.14
C TYR A 107 4.09 2.80 -13.49
N LYS A 108 3.42 3.80 -12.90
CA LYS A 108 4.07 4.91 -12.18
C LYS A 108 4.88 4.44 -10.98
N ALA A 109 4.44 3.40 -10.29
CA ALA A 109 5.09 2.89 -9.10
C ALA A 109 6.38 2.11 -9.39
N ILE A 110 6.50 1.43 -10.55
CA ILE A 110 7.63 0.51 -10.80
C ILE A 110 8.48 0.82 -12.04
N GLU A 111 7.94 1.52 -13.05
CA GLU A 111 8.70 1.85 -14.27
C GLU A 111 9.16 3.30 -14.31
N GLU A 112 8.50 4.20 -13.58
CA GLU A 112 8.99 5.56 -13.34
C GLU A 112 9.84 5.64 -12.06
N GLY A 113 10.47 6.79 -11.84
CA GLY A 113 11.30 7.01 -10.66
C GLY A 113 10.49 7.29 -9.40
N VAL A 114 11.19 7.19 -8.26
CA VAL A 114 10.66 7.53 -6.93
C VAL A 114 10.12 8.95 -6.90
N ASN A 115 8.84 9.11 -6.58
CA ASN A 115 8.13 10.38 -6.64
C ASN A 115 7.02 10.45 -5.58
N HIS A 116 6.98 11.54 -4.81
CA HIS A 116 5.95 11.74 -3.78
C HIS A 116 4.52 11.94 -4.32
N MET A 117 4.35 12.10 -5.64
CA MET A 117 3.04 12.08 -6.30
C MET A 117 2.49 10.67 -6.48
N TRP A 118 3.35 9.64 -6.41
CA TRP A 118 3.00 8.23 -6.56
C TRP A 118 3.65 7.46 -5.40
N THR A 119 3.09 7.55 -4.19
CA THR A 119 3.82 7.20 -2.97
C THR A 119 4.23 5.73 -2.86
N VAL A 120 3.55 4.80 -3.55
CA VAL A 120 4.00 3.40 -3.68
C VAL A 120 5.37 3.28 -4.37
N SER A 121 5.78 4.26 -5.20
CA SER A 121 7.14 4.28 -5.80
C SER A 121 8.26 4.33 -4.76
N ALA A 122 7.98 4.72 -3.51
CA ALA A 122 8.95 4.67 -2.42
C ALA A 122 9.51 3.26 -2.17
N PHE A 123 8.70 2.23 -2.42
CA PHE A 123 9.09 0.84 -2.22
C PHE A 123 10.15 0.34 -3.21
N GLN A 124 10.47 1.11 -4.25
CA GLN A 124 11.68 0.84 -5.06
C GLN A 124 12.97 0.88 -4.22
N GLN A 125 12.95 1.57 -3.07
CA GLN A 125 14.07 1.66 -2.13
C GLN A 125 13.91 0.75 -0.91
N HIS A 126 12.84 -0.03 -0.85
CA HIS A 126 12.62 -0.98 0.24
C HIS A 126 13.38 -2.28 -0.04
N PRO A 127 14.08 -2.87 0.95
CA PRO A 127 14.90 -4.05 0.72
C PRO A 127 14.11 -5.32 0.39
N HIS A 128 12.81 -5.39 0.74
CA HIS A 128 11.98 -6.57 0.57
C HIS A 128 10.51 -6.22 0.31
N THR A 129 10.19 -5.85 -0.94
CA THR A 129 8.82 -5.59 -1.38
C THR A 129 8.37 -6.62 -2.43
N ILE A 130 7.17 -7.15 -2.24
CA ILE A 130 6.48 -8.03 -3.19
C ILE A 130 5.23 -7.32 -3.71
N MET A 131 5.07 -7.27 -5.03
CA MET A 131 3.84 -6.77 -5.66
C MET A 131 3.08 -7.93 -6.31
N ILE A 132 1.85 -8.16 -5.86
CA ILE A 132 0.96 -9.20 -6.38
C ILE A 132 -0.09 -8.52 -7.24
N CYS A 133 -0.12 -8.87 -8.52
CA CYS A 133 -1.03 -8.27 -9.50
C CYS A 133 -1.77 -9.31 -10.32
N ASP A 134 -2.98 -8.95 -10.78
CA ASP A 134 -3.67 -9.68 -11.85
C ASP A 134 -3.21 -9.20 -13.24
N GLU A 135 -3.63 -9.90 -14.29
CA GLU A 135 -3.25 -9.55 -15.66
C GLU A 135 -3.71 -8.14 -16.05
N ASP A 136 -4.93 -7.76 -15.65
CA ASP A 136 -5.53 -6.46 -15.97
C ASP A 136 -4.74 -5.29 -15.36
N ALA A 137 -4.17 -5.45 -14.16
CA ALA A 137 -3.30 -4.44 -13.57
C ALA A 137 -1.98 -4.24 -14.35
N THR A 138 -1.60 -5.14 -15.26
CA THR A 138 -0.33 -5.04 -16.01
C THR A 138 -0.45 -4.32 -17.36
N LEU A 139 -1.64 -3.84 -17.74
CA LEU A 139 -1.92 -3.33 -19.08
C LEU A 139 -1.06 -2.13 -19.53
N GLU A 140 -0.60 -1.31 -18.58
CA GLU A 140 0.25 -0.12 -18.86
C GLU A 140 1.76 -0.43 -18.75
N LEU A 141 2.13 -1.66 -18.37
CA LEU A 141 3.53 -2.04 -18.23
C LEU A 141 4.17 -2.36 -19.58
N ARG A 142 5.48 -2.14 -19.69
CA ARG A 142 6.23 -2.58 -20.87
C ARG A 142 6.19 -4.10 -20.96
N VAL A 143 6.02 -4.60 -22.18
CA VAL A 143 6.08 -6.04 -22.50
C VAL A 143 7.35 -6.70 -21.94
N LYS A 144 8.49 -5.99 -21.97
CA LYS A 144 9.76 -6.49 -21.42
C LYS A 144 9.69 -6.73 -19.91
N THR A 145 9.06 -5.82 -19.15
CA THR A 145 8.87 -5.92 -17.70
C THR A 145 8.01 -7.12 -17.36
N VAL A 146 6.85 -7.25 -18.00
CA VAL A 146 5.92 -8.37 -17.77
C VAL A 146 6.57 -9.71 -18.11
N LYS A 147 7.26 -9.81 -19.27
CA LYS A 147 7.96 -11.05 -19.67
C LYS A 147 9.04 -11.47 -18.68
N TYR A 148 9.81 -10.50 -18.17
CA TYR A 148 10.85 -10.78 -17.19
C TYR A 148 10.28 -11.40 -15.91
N PHE A 149 9.27 -10.78 -15.30
CA PHE A 149 8.68 -11.29 -14.06
C PHE A 149 7.85 -12.57 -14.25
N LYS A 150 7.17 -12.74 -15.39
CA LYS A 150 6.52 -14.03 -15.72
C LYS A 150 7.53 -15.16 -15.86
N ALA A 151 8.70 -14.93 -16.43
CA ALA A 151 9.76 -15.94 -16.52
C ALA A 151 10.29 -16.36 -15.13
N LEU A 152 10.22 -15.46 -14.14
CA LEU A 152 10.58 -15.75 -12.74
C LEU A 152 9.47 -16.41 -11.93
N SER A 153 8.26 -16.58 -12.50
CA SER A 153 7.09 -17.07 -11.77
C SER A 153 7.32 -18.44 -11.11
N ASN A 154 8.05 -19.36 -11.76
CA ASN A 154 8.38 -20.67 -11.17
C ASN A 154 9.28 -20.56 -9.93
N VAL A 155 10.13 -19.54 -9.85
CA VAL A 155 10.96 -19.29 -8.66
C VAL A 155 10.09 -18.72 -7.56
N HIS A 156 9.24 -17.74 -7.88
CA HIS A 156 8.38 -17.08 -6.90
C HIS A 156 7.22 -17.96 -6.40
N HIS A 157 6.72 -18.91 -7.19
CA HIS A 157 5.70 -19.85 -6.72
C HIS A 157 6.17 -20.72 -5.55
N LYS A 158 7.48 -20.96 -5.43
CA LYS A 158 8.05 -21.70 -4.28
C LYS A 158 7.75 -21.03 -2.93
N LEU A 159 7.61 -19.69 -2.92
CA LEU A 159 7.23 -18.93 -1.73
C LEU A 159 5.87 -19.36 -1.16
N ILE A 160 5.02 -19.99 -1.97
CA ILE A 160 3.68 -20.46 -1.59
C ILE A 160 3.67 -21.99 -1.45
N GLU A 161 4.48 -22.69 -2.24
CA GLU A 161 4.50 -24.16 -2.27
C GLU A 161 5.21 -24.79 -1.06
N GLU A 162 6.31 -24.19 -0.57
CA GLU A 162 7.15 -24.77 0.47
C GLU A 162 6.40 -24.94 1.82
N ASP A 163 5.41 -24.10 2.12
CA ASP A 163 4.57 -24.21 3.32
C ASP A 163 3.38 -25.18 3.18
N SER A 164 2.95 -25.48 1.95
CA SER A 164 1.79 -26.35 1.72
C SER A 164 2.05 -27.82 2.12
N ALA A 165 3.32 -28.24 2.14
CA ALA A 165 3.73 -29.57 2.56
C ALA A 165 3.70 -29.74 4.08
N ASP A 166 3.98 -28.68 4.85
CA ASP A 166 3.99 -28.72 6.31
C ASP A 166 2.61 -28.44 6.92
N VAL A 167 1.77 -27.62 6.28
CA VAL A 167 0.35 -27.46 6.67
C VAL A 167 -0.46 -28.76 6.46
N ARG A 168 -0.10 -29.60 5.48
CA ARG A 168 -0.73 -30.92 5.27
C ARG A 168 -0.34 -31.97 6.31
N LYS A 169 0.76 -31.79 7.05
CA LYS A 169 1.17 -32.70 8.14
C LYS A 169 0.50 -32.38 9.48
N LEU A 170 -0.19 -31.24 9.57
CA LEU A 170 -0.90 -30.77 10.77
C LEU A 170 -2.42 -31.06 10.72
N LYS A 171 -2.88 -31.86 9.76
CA LYS A 171 -4.27 -32.37 9.68
C LYS A 171 -4.33 -33.86 9.93
#